data_AF-A0A7J4I660-F1
#
_entry.id   AF-A0A7J4I660-F1
#
_cell.length_a   1.000
_cell.length_b   1.000
_cell.length_c   1.000
_cell.angle_alpha   90.00
_cell.angle_beta   90.00
_cell.angle_gamma   90.00
#
_symmetry.space_group_name_H-M   'P 1'
#
loop_
_entity.id
_entity.type
_entity.pdbx_description
1 polymer ?
#
loop_
_entity_poly.entity_id
_entity_poly.type
_entity_poly.pdbx_seq_one_letter_code
_entity_poly.pdbx_strand_id
1 'polypeptide(L)'
;MKYITKRVLSMGNKKGIFLGMNFEEGFGIKKGDIIEIELRRNGKKCFIISKMNYNIVLRRLVEKKLELNSNDKIQLRIRRIYNIDRPKEMLYDGFVDLLYFVPTDIIAKEFITKDEKWLRLWQSHERGSSRQIEVRRYIKIEPFGKMLGQLQAEGTKKPINVEFCNTLMSEHKEFSSVLKLIGIDTILVRYISKNNYLLIKTMVRSSILATVLLNAMNEVRKILVEKEFDKELEILVNAFFSKVLIGDGTIDINRRKVPNVSIKIIDINKKHLEDYKSIMVKLGFRPKIDFQHILVKSSCSFGNLLYLYKIRAFENSNNWNKLLVSIAMVLESRRLITNSRFIELLKLERFDSIYLKKKYNVLLRSANDWLNNKEKGGYIKRVDNRSPVKYILTPKAIELANTLIYWKREFDIVKNGSHTNNLLDLRDSLMTKRSIYYPKRLANA
;
A
#
# COMPACT_ATOMS: atom_id res chain seq x y z
N MET A 1 25.91 -31.96 -12.02
CA MET A 1 25.40 -31.98 -13.42
C MET A 1 26.37 -31.23 -14.33
N LYS A 2 26.80 -31.87 -15.42
CA LYS A 2 27.74 -31.32 -16.39
C LYS A 2 27.05 -30.34 -17.34
N TYR A 3 27.79 -29.36 -17.86
CA TYR A 3 27.32 -28.55 -18.98
C TYR A 3 27.40 -29.37 -20.27
N ILE A 4 26.40 -29.19 -21.13
CA ILE A 4 26.44 -29.69 -22.50
C ILE A 4 26.45 -28.51 -23.47
N THR A 5 27.16 -28.66 -24.58
CA THR A 5 27.16 -27.68 -25.65
C THR A 5 26.14 -28.08 -26.70
N LYS A 6 25.25 -27.17 -27.06
CA LYS A 6 24.32 -27.35 -28.18
C LYS A 6 24.40 -26.17 -29.14
N ARG A 7 23.97 -26.41 -30.37
CA ARG A 7 23.83 -25.38 -31.39
C ARG A 7 22.43 -24.75 -31.29
N VAL A 8 22.37 -23.43 -31.40
CA VAL A 8 21.10 -22.70 -31.52
C VAL A 8 20.56 -22.90 -32.94
N LEU A 9 19.33 -23.39 -33.03
CA LEU A 9 18.65 -23.69 -34.29
C LEU A 9 17.58 -22.64 -34.58
N SER A 10 17.32 -22.40 -35.87
CA SER A 10 16.14 -21.65 -36.32
C SER A 10 14.94 -22.59 -36.34
N MET A 11 13.84 -22.18 -35.72
CA MET A 11 12.58 -22.91 -35.62
C MET A 11 11.43 -22.00 -36.10
N GLY A 12 11.42 -21.71 -37.40
CA GLY A 12 10.58 -20.66 -37.99
C GLY A 12 11.01 -19.27 -37.51
N ASN A 13 10.08 -18.47 -36.99
CA ASN A 13 10.36 -17.12 -36.49
C ASN A 13 10.99 -17.07 -35.08
N LYS A 14 11.42 -18.22 -34.55
CA LYS A 14 11.95 -18.37 -33.19
C LYS A 14 13.28 -19.11 -33.22
N LYS A 15 14.10 -18.91 -32.18
CA LYS A 15 15.31 -19.71 -31.95
C LYS A 15 15.05 -20.80 -30.92
N GLY A 16 15.75 -21.93 -31.02
CA GLY A 16 15.58 -23.04 -30.11
C GLY A 16 16.82 -23.92 -29.98
N ILE A 17 16.73 -24.89 -29.07
CA ILE A 17 17.77 -25.90 -28.83
C ILE A 17 17.12 -27.27 -28.90
N PHE A 18 17.72 -28.18 -29.68
CA PHE A 18 17.35 -29.59 -29.71
C PHE A 18 18.23 -30.40 -28.75
N LEU A 19 17.61 -31.07 -27.79
CA LEU A 19 18.31 -31.86 -26.77
C LEU A 19 18.68 -33.27 -27.23
N GLY A 20 17.95 -33.85 -28.19
CA GLY A 20 18.09 -35.25 -28.62
C GLY A 20 17.17 -36.19 -27.84
N MET A 21 16.75 -37.30 -28.46
CA MET A 21 15.80 -38.26 -27.85
C MET A 21 16.41 -39.01 -26.65
N ASN A 22 17.70 -39.32 -26.69
CA ASN A 22 18.40 -40.04 -25.61
C ASN A 22 18.71 -39.13 -24.39
N PHE A 23 18.20 -37.90 -24.37
CA PHE A 23 18.43 -36.97 -23.26
C PHE A 23 17.79 -37.47 -21.96
N GLU A 24 16.66 -38.18 -22.03
CA GLU A 24 15.97 -38.66 -20.83
C GLU A 24 16.82 -39.69 -20.05
N GLU A 25 17.40 -40.66 -20.76
CA GLU A 25 18.27 -41.70 -20.19
C GLU A 25 19.55 -41.11 -19.60
N GLY A 26 20.17 -40.14 -20.28
CA GLY A 26 21.43 -39.55 -19.83
C GLY A 26 21.32 -38.58 -18.65
N PHE A 27 20.12 -38.03 -18.39
CA PHE A 27 19.92 -36.97 -17.38
C PHE A 27 18.86 -37.28 -16.32
N GLY A 28 18.09 -38.36 -16.49
CA GLY A 28 17.01 -38.73 -15.56
C GLY A 28 15.85 -37.73 -15.52
N ILE A 29 15.62 -37.01 -16.62
CA ILE A 29 14.57 -35.99 -16.75
C ILE A 29 13.60 -36.44 -17.83
N LYS A 30 12.32 -36.61 -17.47
CA LYS A 30 11.28 -37.09 -18.40
C LYS A 30 10.60 -35.93 -19.10
N LYS A 31 10.08 -36.18 -20.31
CA LYS A 31 9.19 -35.24 -21.00
C LYS A 31 8.04 -34.85 -20.07
N GLY A 32 7.82 -33.54 -19.94
CA GLY A 32 6.79 -32.99 -19.07
C GLY A 32 7.26 -32.57 -17.68
N ASP A 33 8.45 -32.96 -17.24
CA ASP A 33 9.05 -32.46 -16.00
C ASP A 33 9.27 -30.95 -16.06
N ILE A 34 9.15 -30.26 -14.93
CA ILE A 34 9.54 -28.86 -14.84
C ILE A 34 11.04 -28.78 -14.64
N ILE A 35 11.70 -28.04 -15.53
CA ILE A 35 13.15 -27.91 -15.55
C ILE A 35 13.58 -26.45 -15.49
N GLU A 36 14.71 -26.22 -14.84
CA GLU A 36 15.47 -25.00 -15.00
C GLU A 36 16.65 -25.26 -15.93
N ILE A 37 16.83 -24.37 -16.88
CA ILE A 37 17.91 -24.39 -17.85
C ILE A 37 18.76 -23.15 -17.61
N GLU A 38 19.99 -23.37 -17.18
CA GLU A 38 21.02 -22.35 -17.16
C GLU A 38 21.72 -22.34 -18.52
N LEU A 39 21.71 -21.18 -19.17
CA LEU A 39 22.30 -20.94 -20.48
C LEU A 39 23.51 -20.00 -20.33
N ARG A 40 24.66 -20.36 -20.90
CA ARG A 40 25.89 -19.58 -20.86
C ARG A 40 26.49 -19.36 -22.24
N ARG A 41 26.93 -18.11 -22.48
CA ARG A 41 27.71 -17.71 -23.65
C ARG A 41 28.50 -16.44 -23.35
N ASN A 42 29.76 -16.36 -23.77
CA ASN A 42 30.61 -15.16 -23.68
C ASN A 42 30.60 -14.50 -22.29
N GLY A 43 30.73 -15.30 -21.23
CA GLY A 43 30.67 -14.83 -19.84
C GLY A 43 29.28 -14.42 -19.32
N LYS A 44 28.27 -14.32 -20.20
CA LYS A 44 26.88 -14.02 -19.83
C LYS A 44 26.13 -15.30 -19.46
N LYS A 45 25.22 -15.20 -18.49
CA LYS A 45 24.34 -16.28 -18.06
C LYS A 45 22.86 -15.86 -18.05
N CYS A 46 21.98 -16.79 -18.41
CA CYS A 46 20.53 -16.63 -18.35
C CYS A 46 19.88 -17.90 -17.81
N PHE A 47 18.79 -17.75 -17.06
CA PHE A 47 18.04 -18.86 -16.50
C PHE A 47 16.61 -18.82 -17.04
N ILE A 48 16.16 -19.96 -17.55
CA ILE A 48 14.76 -20.14 -17.95
C ILE A 48 14.18 -21.35 -17.25
N ILE A 49 12.92 -21.25 -16.86
CA ILE A 49 12.11 -22.38 -16.46
C ILE A 49 11.26 -22.79 -17.68
N SER A 50 11.13 -24.09 -17.89
CA SER A 50 10.29 -24.66 -18.93
C SER A 50 9.74 -26.02 -18.50
N LYS A 51 8.65 -26.43 -19.16
CA LYS A 51 8.29 -27.84 -19.22
C LYS A 51 9.28 -28.55 -20.16
N MET A 52 9.81 -29.68 -19.75
CA MET A 52 10.79 -30.46 -20.49
C MET A 52 10.17 -30.97 -21.79
N ASN A 53 10.87 -30.71 -22.89
CA ASN A 53 10.59 -31.21 -24.23
C ASN A 53 11.92 -31.29 -24.99
N TYR A 54 11.99 -32.13 -26.03
CA TYR A 54 13.19 -32.30 -26.84
C TYR A 54 13.59 -31.01 -27.58
N ASN A 55 12.60 -30.17 -27.90
CA ASN A 55 12.78 -28.84 -28.45
C ASN A 55 12.50 -27.79 -27.39
N ILE A 56 13.53 -27.06 -26.98
CA ILE A 56 13.41 -25.92 -26.07
C ILE A 56 13.45 -24.64 -26.90
N VAL A 57 12.32 -23.94 -26.95
CA VAL A 57 12.24 -22.63 -27.60
C VAL A 57 12.89 -21.58 -26.70
N LEU A 58 13.85 -20.84 -27.24
CA LEU A 58 14.48 -19.72 -26.57
C LEU A 58 13.59 -18.48 -26.71
N ARG A 59 13.38 -17.77 -25.61
CA ARG A 59 12.58 -16.53 -25.63
C ARG A 59 13.45 -15.37 -26.10
N ARG A 60 12.83 -14.37 -26.74
CA ARG A 60 13.52 -13.12 -27.18
C ARG A 60 14.37 -12.47 -26.09
N LEU A 61 13.95 -12.53 -24.83
CA LEU A 61 14.75 -11.98 -23.71
C LEU A 61 16.07 -12.74 -23.52
N VAL A 62 16.08 -14.06 -23.69
CA VAL A 62 17.28 -14.89 -23.67
C VAL A 62 18.16 -14.56 -24.87
N GLU A 63 17.55 -14.48 -26.07
CA GLU A 63 18.26 -14.16 -27.30
C GLU A 63 18.97 -12.80 -27.19
N LYS A 64 18.29 -11.77 -26.67
CA LYS A 64 18.89 -10.45 -26.43
C LYS A 64 19.97 -10.51 -25.34
N LYS A 65 19.70 -11.15 -24.20
CA LYS A 65 20.63 -11.18 -23.05
C LYS A 65 21.93 -11.93 -23.36
N LEU A 66 21.87 -12.96 -24.20
CA LEU A 66 23.02 -13.78 -24.58
C LEU A 66 23.51 -13.49 -26.02
N GLU A 67 22.95 -12.46 -26.67
CA GLU A 67 23.29 -12.03 -28.04
C GLU A 67 23.28 -13.19 -29.04
N LEU A 68 22.26 -14.04 -28.98
CA LEU A 68 22.20 -15.30 -29.75
C LEU A 68 21.74 -15.07 -31.19
N ASN A 69 22.48 -15.66 -32.12
CA ASN A 69 22.18 -15.86 -33.53
C ASN A 69 21.99 -17.35 -33.83
N SER A 70 21.45 -17.65 -35.01
CA SER A 70 21.37 -19.03 -35.49
C SER A 70 22.77 -19.61 -35.67
N ASN A 71 22.93 -20.91 -35.42
CA ASN A 71 24.20 -21.65 -35.46
C ASN A 71 25.21 -21.36 -34.34
N ASP A 72 24.90 -20.42 -33.44
CA ASP A 72 25.74 -20.17 -32.28
C ASP A 72 25.82 -21.39 -31.35
N LYS A 73 26.99 -21.60 -30.75
CA LYS A 73 27.18 -22.61 -29.71
C LYS A 73 26.83 -22.00 -28.35
N ILE A 74 26.03 -22.72 -27.57
CA ILE A 74 25.64 -22.32 -26.23
C ILE A 74 25.89 -23.47 -25.26
N GLN A 75 26.43 -23.14 -24.08
CA GLN A 75 26.54 -24.10 -22.99
C GLN A 75 25.25 -24.08 -22.19
N LEU A 76 24.70 -25.25 -21.89
CA LEU A 76 23.52 -25.38 -21.05
C LEU A 76 23.70 -26.41 -19.96
N ARG A 77 23.09 -26.13 -18.81
CA ARG A 77 22.94 -27.06 -17.69
C ARG A 77 21.47 -27.12 -17.33
N ILE A 78 20.92 -28.33 -17.35
CA ILE A 78 19.50 -28.56 -17.10
C ILE A 78 19.37 -29.31 -15.79
N ARG A 79 18.44 -28.88 -14.95
CA ARG A 79 18.06 -29.60 -13.73
C ARG A 79 16.55 -29.63 -13.59
N ARG A 80 16.03 -30.74 -13.07
CA ARG A 80 14.65 -30.80 -12.59
C ARG A 80 14.49 -29.86 -11.40
N ILE A 81 13.37 -29.15 -11.34
CA ILE A 81 13.03 -28.28 -10.22
C ILE A 81 11.64 -28.60 -9.71
N TYR A 82 11.42 -28.29 -8.44
CA TYR A 82 10.13 -28.41 -7.77
C TYR A 82 9.72 -27.04 -7.25
N ASN A 83 8.42 -26.87 -7.04
CA ASN A 83 7.91 -25.68 -6.38
C ASN A 83 8.45 -25.64 -4.95
N ILE A 84 8.92 -24.48 -4.50
CA ILE A 84 9.36 -24.31 -3.11
C ILE A 84 8.16 -24.22 -2.17
N ASP A 85 8.33 -24.68 -0.92
CA ASP A 85 7.28 -24.60 0.09
C ASP A 85 6.91 -23.15 0.39
N ARG A 86 5.62 -22.91 0.62
CA ARG A 86 5.11 -21.59 0.98
C ARG A 86 5.37 -21.33 2.46
N PRO A 87 5.76 -20.10 2.83
CA PRO A 87 5.89 -19.73 4.22
C PRO A 87 4.52 -19.78 4.90
N LYS A 88 4.49 -20.11 6.20
CA LYS A 88 3.26 -20.07 7.00
C LYS A 88 2.85 -18.65 7.39
N GLU A 89 3.82 -17.74 7.43
CA GLU A 89 3.62 -16.35 7.81
C GLU A 89 3.94 -15.43 6.63
N MET A 90 3.14 -14.37 6.52
CA MET A 90 3.26 -13.35 5.49
C MET A 90 4.32 -12.30 5.82
N LEU A 91 4.53 -12.03 7.11
CA LEU A 91 5.39 -10.98 7.63
C LEU A 91 6.63 -11.58 8.27
N TYR A 92 7.77 -10.93 8.08
CA TYR A 92 9.05 -11.32 8.66
C TYR A 92 9.96 -10.08 8.75
N ASP A 93 10.29 -9.65 9.97
CA ASP A 93 11.29 -8.62 10.28
C ASP A 93 11.09 -7.30 9.51
N GLY A 94 9.86 -6.77 9.51
CA GLY A 94 9.51 -5.53 8.80
C GLY A 94 9.33 -5.69 7.29
N PHE A 95 9.35 -6.92 6.77
CA PHE A 95 9.10 -7.26 5.37
C PHE A 95 7.89 -8.15 5.18
N VAL A 96 7.34 -8.10 3.97
CA VAL A 96 6.34 -9.01 3.43
C VAL A 96 7.05 -10.02 2.55
N ASP A 97 6.80 -11.32 2.78
CA ASP A 97 7.29 -12.39 1.93
C ASP A 97 6.31 -12.60 0.75
N LEU A 98 6.69 -12.14 -0.45
CA LEU A 98 5.86 -12.30 -1.65
C LEU A 98 5.59 -13.75 -2.01
N LEU A 99 6.43 -14.70 -1.57
CA LEU A 99 6.21 -16.12 -1.80
C LEU A 99 4.89 -16.58 -1.17
N TYR A 100 4.49 -16.00 -0.03
CA TYR A 100 3.24 -16.29 0.67
C TYR A 100 2.02 -16.17 -0.27
N PHE A 101 2.04 -15.19 -1.19
CA PHE A 101 0.91 -14.92 -2.08
C PHE A 101 0.99 -15.64 -3.43
N VAL A 102 2.08 -16.36 -3.71
CA VAL A 102 2.24 -17.05 -5.00
C VAL A 102 1.32 -18.29 -5.02
N PRO A 103 0.35 -18.35 -5.95
CA PRO A 103 -0.47 -19.54 -6.17
C PRO A 103 0.34 -20.83 -6.32
N THR A 104 -0.25 -21.98 -6.01
CA THR A 104 0.41 -23.30 -6.13
C THR A 104 0.64 -23.72 -7.58
N ASP A 105 -0.18 -23.25 -8.52
CA ASP A 105 -0.03 -23.49 -9.97
C ASP A 105 1.10 -22.66 -10.61
N ILE A 106 1.64 -21.68 -9.88
CA ILE A 106 2.83 -20.92 -10.28
C ILE A 106 4.06 -21.56 -9.65
N ILE A 107 4.99 -22.00 -10.50
CA ILE A 107 6.27 -22.54 -10.07
C ILE A 107 7.13 -21.38 -9.58
N ALA A 108 7.49 -21.43 -8.30
CA ALA A 108 8.40 -20.48 -7.68
C ALA A 108 9.74 -21.16 -7.42
N LYS A 109 10.83 -20.48 -7.80
CA LYS A 109 12.19 -20.87 -7.46
C LYS A 109 12.93 -19.70 -6.84
N GLU A 110 13.48 -19.90 -5.64
CA GLU A 110 14.35 -18.92 -5.01
C GLU A 110 15.76 -18.93 -5.63
N PHE A 111 16.33 -17.74 -5.78
CA PHE A 111 17.73 -17.50 -6.09
C PHE A 111 18.23 -16.24 -5.39
N ILE A 112 19.55 -16.08 -5.29
CA ILE A 112 20.18 -14.89 -4.69
C ILE A 112 20.78 -14.04 -5.81
N THR A 113 20.56 -12.73 -5.75
CA THR A 113 21.26 -11.75 -6.58
C THR A 113 21.52 -10.49 -5.78
N LYS A 114 22.77 -9.98 -5.82
CA LYS A 114 23.20 -8.81 -5.04
C LYS A 114 22.83 -8.92 -3.55
N ASP A 115 23.08 -10.09 -2.96
CA ASP A 115 22.79 -10.41 -1.56
C ASP A 115 21.32 -10.34 -1.13
N GLU A 116 20.41 -10.19 -2.09
CA GLU A 116 18.97 -10.23 -1.88
C GLU A 116 18.40 -11.58 -2.33
N LYS A 117 17.34 -12.05 -1.66
CA LYS A 117 16.55 -13.21 -2.09
C LYS A 117 15.50 -12.80 -3.12
N TRP A 118 15.47 -13.51 -4.24
CA TRP A 118 14.59 -13.29 -5.37
C TRP A 118 13.83 -14.56 -5.74
N LEU A 119 12.65 -14.38 -6.33
CA LEU A 119 11.78 -15.43 -6.83
C LEU A 119 11.76 -15.38 -8.35
N ARG A 120 12.09 -16.50 -8.98
CA ARG A 120 11.79 -16.75 -10.39
C ARG A 120 10.44 -17.45 -10.45
N LEU A 121 9.44 -16.75 -10.97
CA LEU A 121 8.07 -17.23 -11.06
C LEU A 121 7.78 -17.64 -12.49
N TRP A 122 7.25 -18.85 -12.68
CA TRP A 122 6.95 -19.40 -13.98
C TRP A 122 5.56 -20.02 -14.01
N GLN A 123 4.84 -19.80 -15.10
CA GLN A 123 3.53 -20.38 -15.33
C GLN A 123 3.42 -20.82 -16.80
N SER A 124 2.91 -22.02 -17.02
CA SER A 124 2.50 -22.49 -18.34
C SER A 124 1.12 -21.97 -18.68
N HIS A 125 0.93 -21.55 -19.92
CA HIS A 125 -0.36 -21.26 -20.52
C HIS A 125 -0.88 -22.52 -21.22
N GLU A 126 -2.20 -22.73 -21.23
CA GLU A 126 -2.84 -23.89 -21.85
C GLU A 126 -2.46 -24.05 -23.33
N ARG A 127 -2.42 -22.94 -24.08
CA ARG A 127 -1.93 -22.86 -25.47
C ARG A 127 -0.42 -23.10 -25.66
N GLY A 128 0.28 -23.68 -24.69
CA GLY A 128 1.69 -24.07 -24.76
C GLY A 128 2.72 -22.93 -24.63
N SER A 129 2.29 -21.66 -24.56
CA SER A 129 3.19 -20.56 -24.22
C SER A 129 3.54 -20.59 -22.73
N SER A 130 4.70 -20.07 -22.34
CA SER A 130 5.04 -19.93 -20.93
C SER A 130 5.47 -18.51 -20.63
N ARG A 131 5.23 -18.07 -19.39
CA ARG A 131 5.65 -16.76 -18.89
C ARG A 131 6.59 -16.95 -17.72
N GLN A 132 7.50 -16.00 -17.56
CA GLN A 132 8.47 -15.98 -16.47
C GLN A 132 8.70 -14.53 -16.08
N ILE A 133 8.70 -14.27 -14.78
CA ILE A 133 9.16 -13.01 -14.21
C ILE A 133 10.11 -13.31 -13.07
N GLU A 134 10.93 -12.33 -12.72
CA GLU A 134 11.79 -12.36 -11.54
C GLU A 134 11.37 -11.19 -10.66
N VAL A 135 11.13 -11.45 -9.38
CA VAL A 135 10.72 -10.46 -8.39
C VAL A 135 11.51 -10.65 -7.11
N ARG A 136 11.69 -9.59 -6.31
CA ARG A 136 12.25 -9.72 -4.97
C ARG A 136 11.31 -10.56 -4.09
N ARG A 137 11.88 -11.38 -3.19
CA ARG A 137 11.08 -12.16 -2.23
C ARG A 137 10.52 -11.27 -1.13
N TYR A 138 11.35 -10.40 -0.57
CA TYR A 138 11.00 -9.56 0.58
C TYR A 138 10.81 -8.10 0.19
N ILE A 139 9.67 -7.51 0.56
CA ILE A 139 9.33 -6.11 0.30
C ILE A 139 8.97 -5.45 1.62
N LYS A 140 9.42 -4.21 1.86
CA LYS A 140 9.04 -3.47 3.07
C LYS A 140 7.52 -3.37 3.20
N ILE A 141 7.00 -3.52 4.41
CA ILE A 141 5.56 -3.57 4.69
C ILE A 141 4.83 -2.33 4.21
N GLU A 142 5.31 -1.13 4.58
CA GLU A 142 4.60 0.12 4.28
C GLU A 142 4.46 0.38 2.76
N PRO A 143 5.53 0.34 1.92
CA PRO A 143 5.38 0.51 0.48
C PRO A 143 4.45 -0.53 -0.16
N PHE A 144 4.54 -1.79 0.29
CA PHE A 144 3.68 -2.85 -0.23
C PHE A 144 2.21 -2.63 0.14
N GLY A 145 1.93 -2.29 1.40
CA GLY A 145 0.59 -1.95 1.88
C GLY A 145 -0.04 -0.81 1.10
N LYS A 146 0.72 0.28 0.85
CA LYS A 146 0.25 1.41 0.03
C LYS A 146 -0.12 0.97 -1.39
N MET A 147 0.76 0.20 -2.04
CA MET A 147 0.49 -0.32 -3.39
C MET A 147 -0.77 -1.20 -3.43
N LEU A 148 -0.98 -2.07 -2.44
CA LEU A 148 -2.19 -2.89 -2.35
C LEU A 148 -3.44 -2.04 -2.12
N GLY A 149 -3.37 -0.98 -1.31
CA GLY A 149 -4.49 -0.05 -1.13
C GLY A 149 -4.84 0.72 -2.40
N GLN A 150 -3.83 1.17 -3.16
CA GLN A 150 -4.02 1.80 -4.48
C GLN A 150 -4.69 0.83 -5.47
N LEU A 151 -4.20 -0.42 -5.53
CA LEU A 151 -4.80 -1.45 -6.36
C LEU A 151 -6.21 -1.82 -5.89
N GLN A 152 -6.47 -1.80 -4.58
CA GLN A 152 -7.78 -2.08 -4.01
C GLN A 152 -8.80 -1.05 -4.50
N ALA A 153 -8.47 0.24 -4.46
CA ALA A 153 -9.38 1.29 -4.86
C ALA A 153 -9.53 1.41 -6.39
N GLU A 154 -8.41 1.50 -7.10
CA GLU A 154 -8.41 1.94 -8.51
C GLU A 154 -7.67 0.98 -9.46
N GLY A 155 -7.29 -0.19 -8.94
CA GLY A 155 -6.64 -1.23 -9.73
C GLY A 155 -7.61 -2.09 -10.52
N THR A 156 -7.17 -2.57 -11.69
CA THR A 156 -7.90 -3.62 -12.41
C THR A 156 -7.97 -4.90 -11.59
N LYS A 157 -9.12 -5.57 -11.59
CA LYS A 157 -9.35 -6.84 -10.89
C LYS A 157 -9.16 -8.07 -11.78
N LYS A 158 -8.58 -7.88 -12.97
CA LYS A 158 -8.36 -8.95 -13.94
C LYS A 158 -6.93 -9.51 -13.87
N PRO A 159 -6.74 -10.84 -13.92
CA PRO A 159 -5.41 -11.47 -13.82
C PRO A 159 -4.61 -11.44 -15.14
N ILE A 160 -4.72 -10.36 -15.91
CA ILE A 160 -4.08 -10.22 -17.23
C ILE A 160 -2.87 -9.30 -17.14
N ASN A 161 -3.05 -8.18 -16.47
CA ASN A 161 -2.07 -7.11 -16.32
C ASN A 161 -2.30 -6.43 -14.96
N VAL A 162 -1.23 -5.90 -14.39
CA VAL A 162 -1.36 -4.95 -13.28
C VAL A 162 -1.64 -3.60 -13.89
N GLU A 163 -2.72 -2.96 -13.47
CA GLU A 163 -3.14 -1.66 -13.98
C GLU A 163 -3.68 -0.83 -12.83
N PHE A 164 -3.25 0.42 -12.77
CA PHE A 164 -3.67 1.43 -11.81
C PHE A 164 -3.99 2.73 -12.58
N CYS A 165 -5.16 3.33 -12.29
CA CYS A 165 -5.65 4.53 -12.96
C CYS A 165 -6.08 5.59 -11.95
N ASN A 166 -5.41 6.76 -11.94
CA ASN A 166 -5.73 7.89 -11.08
C ASN A 166 -5.46 9.21 -11.84
N THR A 167 -5.94 10.34 -11.32
CA THR A 167 -5.62 11.69 -11.83
C THR A 167 -4.40 12.30 -11.12
N LEU A 168 -4.01 11.80 -9.95
CA LEU A 168 -2.91 12.29 -9.13
C LEU A 168 -1.57 11.72 -9.57
N MET A 169 -0.71 12.58 -10.14
CA MET A 169 0.64 12.20 -10.58
C MET A 169 1.51 11.63 -9.44
N SER A 170 1.35 12.11 -8.21
CA SER A 170 2.08 11.61 -7.03
C SER A 170 1.80 10.13 -6.77
N GLU A 171 0.55 9.69 -6.91
CA GLU A 171 0.15 8.29 -6.73
C GLU A 171 0.81 7.39 -7.78
N HIS A 172 0.90 7.83 -9.03
CA HIS A 172 1.56 7.09 -10.10
C HIS A 172 3.08 6.97 -9.89
N LYS A 173 3.73 8.02 -9.37
CA LYS A 173 5.16 7.99 -9.03
C LYS A 173 5.43 7.00 -7.91
N GLU A 174 4.62 7.04 -6.85
CA GLU A 174 4.73 6.10 -5.73
C GLU A 174 4.47 4.66 -6.21
N PHE A 175 3.37 4.40 -6.91
CA PHE A 175 3.04 3.07 -7.42
C PHE A 175 4.16 2.50 -8.31
N SER A 176 4.73 3.32 -9.20
CA SER A 176 5.85 2.92 -10.05
C SER A 176 7.13 2.64 -9.25
N SER A 177 7.36 3.40 -8.18
CA SER A 177 8.51 3.17 -7.29
C SER A 177 8.39 1.82 -6.57
N VAL A 178 7.20 1.44 -6.10
CA VAL A 178 6.98 0.14 -5.45
C VAL A 178 7.11 -1.01 -6.44
N LEU A 179 6.60 -0.86 -7.67
CA LEU A 179 6.82 -1.85 -8.73
C LEU A 179 8.32 -2.08 -9.00
N LYS A 180 9.12 -1.02 -9.04
CA LYS A 180 10.59 -1.14 -9.14
C LYS A 180 11.20 -1.81 -7.92
N LEU A 181 10.70 -1.52 -6.71
CA LEU A 181 11.13 -2.22 -5.49
C LEU A 181 10.84 -3.72 -5.57
N ILE A 182 9.75 -4.14 -6.20
CA ILE A 182 9.40 -5.54 -6.46
C ILE A 182 10.33 -6.17 -7.52
N GLY A 183 11.07 -5.37 -8.30
CA GLY A 183 11.95 -5.84 -9.37
C GLY A 183 11.33 -5.74 -10.76
N ILE A 184 10.31 -4.90 -10.94
CA ILE A 184 9.64 -4.68 -12.22
C ILE A 184 10.18 -3.40 -12.88
N ASP A 185 11.00 -3.58 -13.92
CA ASP A 185 11.62 -2.46 -14.63
C ASP A 185 10.78 -1.94 -15.81
N THR A 186 9.96 -2.81 -16.42
CA THR A 186 9.16 -2.46 -17.59
C THR A 186 7.76 -2.00 -17.19
N ILE A 187 7.62 -0.69 -16.98
CA ILE A 187 6.38 -0.04 -16.58
C ILE A 187 5.92 0.86 -17.73
N LEU A 188 4.66 0.73 -18.14
CA LEU A 188 4.08 1.51 -19.22
C LEU A 188 3.14 2.57 -18.63
N VAL A 189 3.41 3.85 -18.87
CA VAL A 189 2.57 4.96 -18.45
C VAL A 189 1.83 5.53 -19.66
N ARG A 190 0.52 5.73 -19.53
CA ARG A 190 -0.33 6.35 -20.56
C ARG A 190 -1.10 7.52 -19.97
N TYR A 191 -1.29 8.53 -20.81
CA TYR A 191 -2.08 9.71 -20.51
C TYR A 191 -3.35 9.67 -21.36
N ILE A 192 -4.50 9.82 -20.72
CA ILE A 192 -5.81 9.78 -21.36
C ILE A 192 -6.54 11.06 -20.98
N SER A 193 -6.80 11.92 -21.96
CA SER A 193 -7.66 13.09 -21.76
C SER A 193 -9.13 12.65 -21.79
N LYS A 194 -9.91 12.98 -20.76
CA LYS A 194 -11.36 12.77 -20.70
C LYS A 194 -12.03 13.98 -20.07
N ASN A 195 -13.06 14.53 -20.71
CA ASN A 195 -13.98 15.53 -20.13
C ASN A 195 -13.30 16.57 -19.22
N ASN A 196 -12.29 17.28 -19.75
CA ASN A 196 -11.52 18.34 -19.07
C ASN A 196 -10.63 17.89 -17.89
N TYR A 197 -10.33 16.60 -17.75
CA TYR A 197 -9.30 16.10 -16.83
C TYR A 197 -8.34 15.12 -17.50
N LEU A 198 -7.13 15.04 -16.93
CA LEU A 198 -6.10 14.11 -17.34
C LEU A 198 -6.16 12.86 -16.46
N LEU A 199 -6.51 11.72 -17.04
CA LEU A 199 -6.39 10.42 -16.41
C LEU A 199 -5.04 9.81 -16.75
N ILE A 200 -4.30 9.37 -15.75
CA ILE A 200 -3.03 8.69 -15.91
C ILE A 200 -3.24 7.21 -15.67
N LYS A 201 -2.58 6.37 -16.45
CA LYS A 201 -2.68 4.91 -16.37
C LYS A 201 -1.29 4.30 -16.31
N THR A 202 -0.96 3.64 -15.21
CA THR A 202 0.28 2.86 -15.06
C THR A 202 -0.02 1.38 -15.24
N MET A 203 0.75 0.69 -16.09
CA MET A 203 0.50 -0.70 -16.45
C MET A 203 1.78 -1.55 -16.45
N VAL A 204 1.66 -2.78 -15.94
CA VAL A 204 2.64 -3.87 -16.14
C VAL A 204 1.96 -5.03 -16.84
N ARG A 205 2.50 -5.43 -17.99
CA ARG A 205 1.98 -6.56 -18.78
C ARG A 205 2.53 -7.89 -18.28
N SER A 206 2.07 -8.32 -17.11
CA SER A 206 2.42 -9.61 -16.53
C SER A 206 1.21 -10.23 -15.84
N SER A 207 0.71 -11.35 -16.38
CA SER A 207 -0.37 -12.11 -15.75
C SER A 207 0.09 -12.76 -14.45
N ILE A 208 1.34 -13.26 -14.39
CA ILE A 208 1.91 -13.84 -13.16
C ILE A 208 1.90 -12.81 -12.04
N LEU A 209 2.38 -11.58 -12.32
CA LEU A 209 2.38 -10.51 -11.32
C LEU A 209 0.95 -10.11 -10.94
N ALA A 210 0.06 -9.97 -11.91
CA ALA A 210 -1.34 -9.64 -11.66
C ALA A 210 -1.99 -10.66 -10.73
N THR A 211 -1.83 -11.96 -10.99
CA THR A 211 -2.35 -13.02 -10.12
C THR A 211 -1.77 -12.95 -8.71
N VAL A 212 -0.45 -12.79 -8.57
CA VAL A 212 0.20 -12.66 -7.25
C VAL A 212 -0.33 -11.46 -6.48
N LEU A 213 -0.43 -10.29 -7.11
CA LEU A 213 -0.91 -9.07 -6.44
C LEU A 213 -2.41 -9.11 -6.12
N LEU A 214 -3.24 -9.73 -6.96
CA LEU A 214 -4.67 -9.94 -6.67
C LEU A 214 -4.87 -10.88 -5.49
N ASN A 215 -4.08 -11.95 -5.42
CA ASN A 215 -4.05 -12.82 -4.25
C ASN A 215 -3.59 -12.07 -3.01
N ALA A 216 -2.51 -11.29 -3.12
CA ALA A 216 -2.01 -10.49 -2.01
C ALA A 216 -3.05 -9.51 -1.48
N MET A 217 -3.74 -8.78 -2.37
CA MET A 217 -4.80 -7.84 -2.01
C MET A 217 -5.95 -8.55 -1.26
N ASN A 218 -6.37 -9.73 -1.72
CA ASN A 218 -7.43 -10.50 -1.06
C ASN A 218 -6.99 -11.07 0.30
N GLU A 219 -5.81 -11.68 0.37
CA GLU A 219 -5.31 -12.31 1.60
C GLU A 219 -4.95 -11.27 2.66
N VAL A 220 -4.31 -10.16 2.28
CA VAL A 220 -4.06 -9.05 3.22
C VAL A 220 -5.37 -8.52 3.77
N ARG A 221 -6.38 -8.28 2.93
CA ARG A 221 -7.69 -7.80 3.41
C ARG A 221 -8.32 -8.75 4.43
N LYS A 222 -8.30 -10.07 4.18
CA LYS A 222 -8.79 -11.08 5.15
C LYS A 222 -7.97 -11.07 6.45
N ILE A 223 -6.65 -11.05 6.35
CA ILE A 223 -5.76 -11.01 7.52
C ILE A 223 -6.05 -9.77 8.39
N LEU A 224 -6.26 -8.61 7.76
CA LEU A 224 -6.60 -7.37 8.47
C LEU A 224 -7.99 -7.42 9.14
N VAL A 225 -8.91 -8.25 8.63
CA VAL A 225 -10.22 -8.50 9.26
C VAL A 225 -10.09 -9.47 10.43
N GLU A 226 -9.31 -10.54 10.27
CA GLU A 226 -9.26 -11.66 11.21
C GLU A 226 -8.31 -11.42 12.39
N LYS A 227 -7.09 -10.94 12.12
CA LYS A 227 -6.03 -10.83 13.15
C LYS A 227 -6.08 -9.51 13.92
N GLU A 228 -5.71 -9.55 15.18
CA GLU A 228 -5.41 -8.34 15.95
C GLU A 228 -4.13 -7.67 15.44
N PHE A 229 -4.04 -6.35 15.59
CA PHE A 229 -2.92 -5.58 15.06
C PHE A 229 -1.76 -5.60 16.05
N ASP A 230 -0.74 -6.40 15.75
CA ASP A 230 0.60 -6.16 16.24
C ASP A 230 1.23 -4.95 15.52
N LYS A 231 2.48 -4.63 15.87
CA LYS A 231 3.20 -3.48 15.31
C LYS A 231 3.38 -3.56 13.79
N GLU A 232 3.58 -4.75 13.23
CA GLU A 232 3.83 -4.93 11.80
C GLU A 232 2.52 -4.84 11.00
N LEU A 233 1.46 -5.47 11.51
CA LEU A 233 0.12 -5.36 10.96
C LEU A 233 -0.43 -3.94 11.08
N GLU A 234 -0.08 -3.19 12.13
CA GLU A 234 -0.44 -1.78 12.28
C GLU A 234 0.21 -0.93 11.15
N ILE A 235 1.47 -1.19 10.82
CA ILE A 235 2.12 -0.53 9.67
C ILE A 235 1.39 -0.89 8.37
N LEU A 236 1.06 -2.17 8.18
CA LEU A 236 0.36 -2.65 6.98
C LEU A 236 -1.03 -2.03 6.82
N VAL A 237 -1.85 -2.03 7.87
CA VAL A 237 -3.22 -1.50 7.83
C VAL A 237 -3.20 0.01 7.63
N ASN A 238 -2.30 0.74 8.27
CA ASN A 238 -2.19 2.20 8.09
C ASN A 238 -1.83 2.55 6.64
N ALA A 239 -0.85 1.83 6.08
CA ALA A 239 -0.42 1.97 4.68
C ALA A 239 -1.54 1.60 3.69
N PHE A 240 -2.20 0.47 3.89
CA PHE A 240 -3.29 0.01 3.04
C PHE A 240 -4.49 0.94 3.10
N PHE A 241 -4.95 1.26 4.31
CA PHE A 241 -6.18 2.01 4.54
C PHE A 241 -6.06 3.48 4.09
N SER A 242 -4.90 4.10 4.26
CA SER A 242 -4.66 5.47 3.75
C SER A 242 -4.86 5.57 2.24
N LYS A 243 -4.39 4.56 1.48
CA LYS A 243 -4.54 4.52 0.02
C LYS A 243 -5.93 4.10 -0.45
N VAL A 244 -6.60 3.21 0.26
CA VAL A 244 -8.04 2.95 0.03
C VAL A 244 -8.84 4.25 0.17
N LEU A 245 -8.54 5.05 1.20
CA LEU A 245 -9.22 6.33 1.41
C LEU A 245 -8.88 7.39 0.36
N ILE A 246 -7.68 7.38 -0.21
CA ILE A 246 -7.31 8.31 -1.29
C ILE A 246 -8.12 8.03 -2.57
N GLY A 247 -8.33 6.77 -2.92
CA GLY A 247 -9.09 6.39 -4.12
C GLY A 247 -10.61 6.39 -3.92
N ASP A 248 -11.10 5.61 -2.95
CA ASP A 248 -12.55 5.33 -2.77
C ASP A 248 -13.16 6.05 -1.55
N GLY A 249 -12.32 6.75 -0.78
CA GLY A 249 -12.74 7.42 0.43
C GLY A 249 -13.21 8.84 0.20
N THR A 250 -14.16 9.28 1.02
CA THR A 250 -14.54 10.70 1.14
C THR A 250 -14.70 11.11 2.60
N ILE A 251 -14.45 12.39 2.87
CA ILE A 251 -14.74 13.02 4.16
C ILE A 251 -15.74 14.15 3.95
N ASP A 252 -16.81 14.11 4.75
CA ASP A 252 -17.92 15.06 4.67
C ASP A 252 -18.05 15.83 5.98
N ILE A 253 -18.31 17.13 5.86
CA ILE A 253 -18.52 18.05 6.97
C ILE A 253 -19.97 18.56 6.90
N ASN A 254 -20.82 18.14 7.83
CA ASN A 254 -22.21 18.60 7.87
C ASN A 254 -22.32 20.06 8.36
N ARG A 255 -23.20 20.83 7.73
CA ARG A 255 -23.44 22.27 7.99
C ARG A 255 -24.19 22.61 9.30
N ARG A 256 -24.14 21.74 10.32
CA ARG A 256 -24.82 21.99 11.60
C ARG A 256 -24.03 22.93 12.51
N LYS A 257 -24.70 23.53 13.50
CA LYS A 257 -24.12 24.42 14.53
C LYS A 257 -22.97 23.77 15.30
N VAL A 258 -23.02 22.43 15.45
CA VAL A 258 -21.87 21.60 15.84
C VAL A 258 -21.49 20.74 14.63
N PRO A 259 -20.27 20.86 14.11
CA PRO A 259 -19.85 20.13 12.91
C PRO A 259 -19.87 18.62 13.19
N ASN A 260 -20.63 17.89 12.38
CA ASN A 260 -20.58 16.43 12.37
C ASN A 260 -19.78 16.00 11.15
N VAL A 261 -18.61 15.42 11.40
CA VAL A 261 -17.68 14.95 10.37
C VAL A 261 -17.86 13.45 10.21
N SER A 262 -17.96 12.99 8.97
CA SER A 262 -18.05 11.56 8.65
C SER A 262 -17.11 11.18 7.53
N ILE A 263 -16.55 9.98 7.60
CA ILE A 263 -15.88 9.34 6.49
C ILE A 263 -16.78 8.30 5.85
N LYS A 264 -16.57 8.10 4.55
CA LYS A 264 -17.27 7.09 3.74
C LYS A 264 -16.28 6.38 2.85
N ILE A 265 -16.51 5.10 2.58
CA ILE A 265 -15.81 4.31 1.56
C ILE A 265 -16.88 3.65 0.69
N ILE A 266 -16.76 3.78 -0.63
CA ILE A 266 -17.71 3.24 -1.60
C ILE A 266 -17.05 2.06 -2.31
N ASP A 267 -17.69 0.89 -2.36
CA ASP A 267 -17.16 -0.27 -3.09
C ASP A 267 -18.31 -1.18 -3.55
N ILE A 268 -18.40 -1.46 -4.85
CA ILE A 268 -19.46 -2.28 -5.43
C ILE A 268 -19.53 -3.70 -4.86
N ASN A 269 -18.41 -4.21 -4.33
CA ASN A 269 -18.35 -5.50 -3.70
C ASN A 269 -18.82 -5.42 -2.24
N LYS A 270 -20.03 -5.94 -1.99
CA LYS A 270 -20.62 -6.01 -0.65
C LYS A 270 -19.72 -6.71 0.38
N LYS A 271 -18.94 -7.71 -0.02
CA LYS A 271 -18.00 -8.38 0.90
C LYS A 271 -16.87 -7.44 1.32
N HIS A 272 -16.35 -6.62 0.39
CA HIS A 272 -15.34 -5.63 0.75
C HIS A 272 -15.89 -4.58 1.73
N LEU A 273 -17.16 -4.19 1.62
CA LEU A 273 -17.78 -3.27 2.58
C LEU A 273 -17.81 -3.85 4.01
N GLU A 274 -18.11 -5.14 4.17
CA GLU A 274 -18.04 -5.83 5.47
C GLU A 274 -16.59 -5.95 5.97
N ASP A 275 -15.64 -6.23 5.08
CA ASP A 275 -14.21 -6.25 5.40
C ASP A 275 -13.75 -4.86 5.91
N TYR A 276 -14.08 -3.78 5.19
CA TYR A 276 -13.74 -2.41 5.58
C TYR A 276 -14.40 -2.00 6.89
N LYS A 277 -15.67 -2.36 7.11
CA LYS A 277 -16.35 -2.13 8.39
C LYS A 277 -15.58 -2.80 9.54
N SER A 278 -15.16 -4.06 9.36
CA SER A 278 -14.42 -4.81 10.39
C SER A 278 -13.05 -4.18 10.67
N ILE A 279 -12.31 -3.81 9.62
CA ILE A 279 -11.04 -3.07 9.75
C ILE A 279 -11.25 -1.73 10.47
N MET A 280 -12.27 -0.97 10.10
CA MET A 280 -12.60 0.32 10.71
C MET A 280 -12.93 0.18 12.21
N VAL A 281 -13.64 -0.88 12.61
CA VAL A 281 -13.91 -1.16 14.04
C VAL A 281 -12.60 -1.35 14.80
N LYS A 282 -11.67 -2.16 14.26
CA LYS A 282 -10.35 -2.39 14.87
C LYS A 282 -9.51 -1.11 14.97
N LEU A 283 -9.66 -0.20 14.01
CA LEU A 283 -9.06 1.14 14.02
C LEU A 283 -9.80 2.16 14.93
N GLY A 284 -10.78 1.72 15.72
CA GLY A 284 -11.49 2.54 16.69
C GLY A 284 -12.59 3.44 16.10
N PHE A 285 -13.08 3.15 14.90
CA PHE A 285 -14.25 3.80 14.31
C PHE A 285 -15.55 3.11 14.73
N ARG A 286 -16.69 3.72 14.43
CA ARG A 286 -18.03 3.15 14.64
C ARG A 286 -18.79 3.09 13.32
N PRO A 287 -18.35 2.25 12.37
CA PRO A 287 -18.89 2.19 11.03
C PRO A 287 -20.30 1.56 10.98
N LYS A 288 -21.06 1.98 9.98
CA LYS A 288 -22.32 1.37 9.54
C LYS A 288 -22.29 1.19 8.03
N ILE A 289 -22.82 0.07 7.56
CA ILE A 289 -22.98 -0.17 6.11
C ILE A 289 -24.34 0.34 5.67
N ASP A 290 -24.35 0.93 4.50
CA ASP A 290 -25.50 1.44 3.80
C ASP A 290 -25.53 0.74 2.43
N PHE A 291 -26.19 -0.42 2.36
CA PHE A 291 -26.21 -1.24 1.15
C PHE A 291 -26.95 -0.59 -0.02
N GLN A 292 -27.90 0.31 0.26
CA GLN A 292 -28.62 1.07 -0.76
C GLN A 292 -27.66 2.00 -1.51
N HIS A 293 -26.74 2.63 -0.78
CA HIS A 293 -25.72 3.52 -1.35
C HIS A 293 -24.37 2.84 -1.59
N ILE A 294 -24.28 1.53 -1.32
CA ILE A 294 -23.09 0.70 -1.54
C ILE A 294 -21.84 1.32 -0.85
N LEU A 295 -22.01 1.69 0.42
CA LEU A 295 -20.96 2.35 1.17
C LEU A 295 -20.89 1.89 2.63
N VAL A 296 -19.71 2.06 3.22
CA VAL A 296 -19.51 2.04 4.67
C VAL A 296 -19.24 3.46 5.14
N LYS A 297 -19.91 3.90 6.22
CA LYS A 297 -19.78 5.26 6.78
C LYS A 297 -19.54 5.22 8.28
N SER A 298 -18.70 6.12 8.78
CA SER A 298 -18.52 6.36 10.22
C SER A 298 -18.47 7.84 10.52
N SER A 299 -19.17 8.27 11.56
CA SER A 299 -18.86 9.55 12.21
C SER A 299 -17.45 9.50 12.78
N CYS A 300 -16.75 10.63 12.73
CA CYS A 300 -15.38 10.76 13.22
C CYS A 300 -15.34 11.49 14.55
N SER A 301 -14.78 10.85 15.57
CA SER A 301 -14.31 11.55 16.77
C SER A 301 -13.04 12.35 16.46
N PHE A 302 -12.64 13.23 17.39
CA PHE A 302 -11.35 13.92 17.28
C PHE A 302 -10.16 12.95 17.17
N GLY A 303 -10.20 11.84 17.91
CA GLY A 303 -9.17 10.79 17.81
C GLY A 303 -9.13 10.16 16.43
N ASN A 304 -10.28 9.91 15.81
CA ASN A 304 -10.35 9.39 14.45
C ASN A 304 -9.80 10.39 13.42
N LEU A 305 -10.09 11.69 13.56
CA LEU A 305 -9.55 12.71 12.66
C LEU A 305 -8.01 12.80 12.76
N LEU A 306 -7.46 12.76 13.98
CA LEU A 306 -6.02 12.74 14.16
C LEU A 306 -5.38 11.46 13.62
N TYR A 307 -6.03 10.31 13.79
CA TYR A 307 -5.58 9.06 13.18
C TYR A 307 -5.52 9.17 11.65
N LEU A 308 -6.60 9.65 11.01
CA LEU A 308 -6.63 9.85 9.55
C LEU A 308 -5.52 10.79 9.08
N TYR A 309 -5.25 11.86 9.84
CA TYR A 309 -4.16 12.78 9.56
C TYR A 309 -2.79 12.11 9.65
N LYS A 310 -2.53 11.34 10.72
CA LYS A 310 -1.26 10.63 10.95
C LYS A 310 -0.94 9.63 9.86
N ILE A 311 -1.93 8.88 9.39
CA ILE A 311 -1.74 7.92 8.29
C ILE A 311 -1.71 8.58 6.91
N ARG A 312 -1.75 9.92 6.83
CA ARG A 312 -1.82 10.68 5.56
C ARG A 312 -3.01 10.25 4.68
N ALA A 313 -4.14 9.92 5.28
CA ALA A 313 -5.36 9.64 4.53
C ALA A 313 -5.76 10.86 3.70
N PHE A 314 -6.13 10.66 2.45
CA PHE A 314 -6.53 11.70 1.49
C PHE A 314 -5.42 12.63 0.99
N GLU A 315 -4.15 12.39 1.31
CA GLU A 315 -3.03 13.26 0.92
C GLU A 315 -3.07 13.66 -0.57
N ASN A 316 -2.71 14.91 -0.87
CA ASN A 316 -2.75 15.51 -2.22
C ASN A 316 -4.14 15.60 -2.88
N SER A 317 -5.23 15.32 -2.16
CA SER A 317 -6.60 15.48 -2.66
C SER A 317 -7.35 16.64 -1.98
N ASN A 318 -8.49 17.06 -2.54
CA ASN A 318 -9.38 18.03 -1.87
C ASN A 318 -9.90 17.50 -0.51
N ASN A 319 -9.99 16.17 -0.34
CA ASN A 319 -10.38 15.57 0.93
C ASN A 319 -9.32 15.77 2.02
N TRP A 320 -8.04 15.97 1.66
CA TRP A 320 -7.00 16.39 2.62
C TRP A 320 -7.35 17.74 3.24
N ASN A 321 -7.67 18.74 2.41
CA ASN A 321 -8.03 20.07 2.88
C ASN A 321 -9.28 20.02 3.77
N LYS A 322 -10.28 19.21 3.40
CA LYS A 322 -11.46 18.96 4.24
C LYS A 322 -11.10 18.32 5.57
N LEU A 323 -10.16 17.38 5.61
CA LEU A 323 -9.67 16.78 6.86
C LEU A 323 -8.98 17.83 7.75
N LEU A 324 -8.11 18.67 7.18
CA LEU A 324 -7.45 19.75 7.92
C LEU A 324 -8.47 20.72 8.54
N VAL A 325 -9.46 21.15 7.74
CA VAL A 325 -10.55 22.03 8.21
C VAL A 325 -11.42 21.33 9.25
N SER A 326 -11.71 20.04 9.08
CA SER A 326 -12.47 19.26 10.07
C SER A 326 -11.81 19.25 11.44
N ILE A 327 -10.48 19.09 11.49
CA ILE A 327 -9.71 19.14 12.72
C ILE A 327 -9.79 20.56 13.34
N ALA A 328 -9.63 21.62 12.54
CA ALA A 328 -9.75 23.00 13.04
C ALA A 328 -11.13 23.24 13.67
N MET A 329 -12.20 22.87 12.97
CA MET A 329 -13.57 23.06 13.44
C MET A 329 -13.85 22.32 14.75
N VAL A 330 -13.28 21.12 14.90
CA VAL A 330 -13.41 20.34 16.14
C VAL A 330 -12.57 20.95 17.27
N LEU A 331 -11.40 21.51 16.98
CA LEU A 331 -10.54 22.19 17.95
C LEU A 331 -11.11 23.53 18.42
N GLU A 332 -11.91 24.24 17.61
CA GLU A 332 -12.61 25.46 18.05
C GLU A 332 -13.72 25.18 19.08
N SER A 333 -14.14 23.92 19.24
CA SER A 333 -15.11 23.56 20.26
C SER A 333 -14.54 23.75 21.68
N ARG A 334 -15.35 24.33 22.59
CA ARG A 334 -14.95 24.64 23.98
C ARG A 334 -14.29 23.47 24.73
N ARG A 335 -14.67 22.23 24.41
CA ARG A 335 -14.14 21.02 25.06
C ARG A 335 -12.73 20.67 24.59
N LEU A 336 -12.45 20.83 23.29
CA LEU A 336 -11.24 20.31 22.66
C LEU A 336 -10.18 21.37 22.38
N ILE A 337 -10.54 22.66 22.45
CA ILE A 337 -9.57 23.76 22.40
C ILE A 337 -8.49 23.60 23.47
N THR A 338 -8.81 22.96 24.59
CA THR A 338 -7.84 22.70 25.67
C THR A 338 -6.74 21.70 25.29
N ASN A 339 -6.87 20.96 24.18
CA ASN A 339 -5.79 20.10 23.69
C ASN A 339 -4.64 20.91 23.06
N SER A 340 -4.91 22.14 22.57
CA SER A 340 -3.84 23.02 22.07
C SER A 340 -2.87 23.44 23.18
N ARG A 341 -3.29 23.35 24.45
CA ARG A 341 -2.43 23.64 25.61
C ARG A 341 -1.17 22.77 25.63
N PHE A 342 -1.23 21.53 25.12
CA PHE A 342 -0.06 20.66 25.06
C PHE A 342 1.08 21.25 24.21
N ILE A 343 0.77 22.05 23.19
CA ILE A 343 1.78 22.73 22.35
C ILE A 343 2.63 23.70 23.19
N GLU A 344 2.00 24.44 24.09
CA GLU A 344 2.72 25.37 24.97
C GLU A 344 3.42 24.63 26.12
N LEU A 345 2.82 23.57 26.65
CA LEU A 345 3.41 22.76 27.71
C LEU A 345 4.65 21.98 27.25
N LEU A 346 4.83 21.74 25.94
CA LEU A 346 6.06 21.14 25.39
C LEU A 346 7.32 21.95 25.74
N LYS A 347 7.18 23.27 25.92
CA LYS A 347 8.31 24.18 26.22
C LYS A 347 8.73 24.13 27.69
N LEU A 348 8.00 23.40 28.52
CA LEU A 348 8.20 23.36 29.97
C LEU A 348 8.69 21.99 30.39
N GLU A 349 9.71 21.97 31.24
CA GLU A 349 10.13 20.73 31.90
C GLU A 349 9.07 20.23 32.86
N ARG A 350 8.41 21.14 33.60
CA ARG A 350 7.37 20.85 34.59
C ARG A 350 6.32 21.97 34.61
N PHE A 351 5.09 21.63 34.94
CA PHE A 351 4.00 22.60 35.09
C PHE A 351 3.02 22.17 36.19
N ASP A 352 2.21 23.12 36.66
CA ASP A 352 1.24 22.91 37.74
C ASP A 352 -0.08 23.67 37.47
N SER A 353 -1.02 23.57 38.42
CA SER A 353 -2.32 24.23 38.31
C SER A 353 -2.26 25.75 38.43
N ILE A 354 -1.25 26.30 39.12
CA ILE A 354 -1.04 27.75 39.24
C ILE A 354 -0.57 28.31 37.89
N TYR A 355 0.35 27.63 37.21
CA TYR A 355 0.77 27.97 35.86
C TYR A 355 -0.42 28.00 34.90
N LEU A 356 -1.25 26.95 34.87
CA LEU A 356 -2.42 26.89 34.00
C LEU A 356 -3.44 28.00 34.31
N LYS A 357 -3.71 28.26 35.59
CA LYS A 357 -4.57 29.37 36.03
C LYS A 357 -4.08 30.70 35.46
N LYS A 358 -2.80 31.02 35.67
CA LYS A 358 -2.19 32.30 35.20
C LYS A 358 -2.17 32.39 33.69
N LYS A 359 -1.69 31.35 33.00
CA LYS A 359 -1.47 31.36 31.55
C LYS A 359 -2.76 31.42 30.75
N TYR A 360 -3.81 30.73 31.19
CA TYR A 360 -5.07 30.61 30.45
C TYR A 360 -6.22 31.41 31.07
N ASN A 361 -5.94 32.18 32.13
CA ASN A 361 -6.94 32.93 32.89
C ASN A 361 -8.17 32.09 33.28
N VAL A 362 -7.93 30.92 33.87
CA VAL A 362 -8.99 29.99 34.31
C VAL A 362 -9.00 29.84 35.82
N LEU A 363 -10.16 29.47 36.38
CA LEU A 363 -10.27 29.15 37.80
C LEU A 363 -9.33 28.00 38.18
N LEU A 364 -8.78 28.04 39.40
CA LEU A 364 -7.87 27.00 39.90
C LEU A 364 -8.53 25.62 39.90
N ARG A 365 -9.82 25.54 40.24
CA ARG A 365 -10.62 24.32 40.16
C ARG A 365 -10.66 23.76 38.74
N SER A 366 -10.92 24.59 37.73
CA SER A 366 -10.93 24.18 36.32
C SER A 366 -9.55 23.73 35.83
N ALA A 367 -8.47 24.36 36.31
CA ALA A 367 -7.10 23.91 36.04
C ALA A 367 -6.84 22.51 36.64
N ASN A 368 -7.21 22.29 37.91
CA ASN A 368 -7.09 21.00 38.57
C ASN A 368 -7.94 19.92 37.88
N ASP A 369 -9.19 20.22 37.52
CA ASP A 369 -10.06 19.30 36.80
C ASP A 369 -9.47 18.90 35.45
N TRP A 370 -8.88 19.86 34.73
CA TRP A 370 -8.19 19.59 33.48
C TRP A 370 -6.99 18.66 33.70
N LEU A 371 -6.12 18.96 34.67
CA LEU A 371 -4.95 18.14 35.01
C LEU A 371 -5.37 16.71 35.38
N ASN A 372 -6.34 16.56 36.27
CA ASN A 372 -6.87 15.25 36.68
C ASN A 372 -7.41 14.45 35.48
N ASN A 373 -8.13 15.10 34.56
CA ASN A 373 -8.64 14.45 33.36
C ASN A 373 -7.51 14.04 32.40
N LYS A 374 -6.46 14.86 32.24
CA LYS A 374 -5.32 14.54 31.36
C LYS A 374 -4.41 13.48 31.97
N GLU A 375 -4.27 13.45 33.28
CA GLU A 375 -3.57 12.41 34.03
C GLU A 375 -4.29 11.07 33.87
N LYS A 376 -5.61 11.02 34.13
CA LYS A 376 -6.43 9.82 33.88
C LYS A 376 -6.35 9.33 32.43
N GLY A 377 -6.22 10.24 31.47
CA GLY A 377 -6.04 9.92 30.05
C GLY A 377 -4.63 9.47 29.66
N GLY A 378 -3.67 9.47 30.59
CA GLY A 378 -2.27 9.10 30.37
C GLY A 378 -1.45 10.12 29.59
N TYR A 379 -1.91 11.38 29.50
CA TYR A 379 -1.22 12.45 28.79
C TYR A 379 -0.16 13.16 29.65
N ILE A 380 -0.35 13.16 30.96
CA ILE A 380 0.57 13.80 31.91
C ILE A 380 0.84 12.86 33.08
N LYS A 381 1.98 13.01 33.74
CA LYS A 381 2.38 12.22 34.91
C LYS A 381 2.80 13.15 36.05
N ARG A 382 2.36 12.86 37.28
CA ARG A 382 2.85 13.55 38.49
C ARG A 382 4.31 13.23 38.73
N VAL A 383 5.08 14.25 39.10
CA VAL A 383 6.50 14.14 39.48
C VAL A 383 6.80 14.73 40.85
N ASP A 384 5.89 15.54 41.39
CA ASP A 384 5.99 16.10 42.74
C ASP A 384 4.58 16.24 43.32
N ASN A 385 4.36 15.64 44.49
CA ASN A 385 3.06 15.64 45.17
C ASN A 385 2.89 16.83 46.13
N ARG A 386 3.91 17.66 46.34
CA ARG A 386 3.79 18.89 47.14
C ARG A 386 2.85 19.87 46.44
N SER A 387 2.03 20.59 47.21
CA SER A 387 1.10 21.57 46.64
C SER A 387 1.84 22.84 46.19
N PRO A 388 1.67 23.32 44.95
CA PRO A 388 0.85 22.70 43.89
C PRO A 388 1.54 21.51 43.21
N VAL A 389 0.78 20.43 42.98
CA VAL A 389 1.28 19.18 42.35
C VAL A 389 1.89 19.49 40.99
N LYS A 390 3.11 18.97 40.73
CA LYS A 390 3.82 19.18 39.47
C LYS A 390 3.67 17.99 38.54
N TYR A 391 3.53 18.30 37.25
CA TYR A 391 3.30 17.36 36.18
C TYR A 391 4.35 17.51 35.08
N ILE A 392 4.60 16.40 34.38
CA ILE A 392 5.34 16.35 33.12
C ILE A 392 4.46 15.76 32.01
N LEU A 393 4.79 16.05 30.75
CA LEU A 393 4.14 15.41 29.61
C LEU A 393 4.63 13.96 29.45
N THR A 394 3.72 13.06 29.08
CA THR A 394 4.07 11.70 28.66
C THR A 394 4.42 11.66 27.16
N PRO A 395 5.05 10.59 26.64
CA PRO A 395 5.29 10.42 25.19
C PRO A 395 4.01 10.59 24.36
N LYS A 396 2.86 10.11 24.86
CA LYS A 396 1.54 10.26 24.23
C LYS A 396 1.13 11.73 24.05
N ALA A 397 1.37 12.58 25.05
CA ALA A 397 1.06 14.00 24.93
C ALA A 397 2.04 14.74 24.03
N ILE A 398 3.32 14.37 24.09
CA ILE A 398 4.35 14.93 23.20
C ILE A 398 4.00 14.63 21.74
N GLU A 399 3.63 13.38 21.43
CA GLU A 399 3.19 12.97 20.10
C GLU A 399 1.95 13.74 19.63
N LEU A 400 0.95 13.89 20.50
CA LEU A 400 -0.24 14.70 20.21
C LEU A 400 0.13 16.15 19.89
N ALA A 401 0.96 16.77 20.74
CA ALA A 401 1.37 18.16 20.55
C ALA A 401 2.14 18.36 19.24
N ASN A 402 3.09 17.47 18.94
CA ASN A 402 3.82 17.48 17.68
C ASN A 402 2.87 17.30 16.48
N THR A 403 1.93 16.36 16.56
CA THR A 403 0.91 16.16 15.52
C THR A 403 0.12 17.46 15.26
N LEU A 404 -0.29 18.16 16.32
CA LEU A 404 -1.02 19.42 16.20
C LEU A 404 -0.16 20.56 15.63
N ILE A 405 1.14 20.61 15.95
CA ILE A 405 2.06 21.58 15.35
C ILE A 405 2.18 21.36 13.84
N TYR A 406 2.40 20.13 13.39
CA TYR A 406 2.50 19.81 11.96
C TYR A 406 1.18 20.08 11.24
N TRP A 407 0.07 19.62 11.82
CA TRP A 407 -1.26 19.89 11.30
C TRP A 407 -1.52 21.39 11.13
N LYS A 408 -1.16 22.20 12.13
CA LYS A 408 -1.39 23.65 12.12
C LYS A 408 -0.65 24.32 10.96
N ARG A 409 0.60 23.92 10.70
CA ARG A 409 1.40 24.44 9.56
C ARG A 409 0.71 24.16 8.23
N GLU A 410 0.24 22.94 8.02
CA GLU A 410 -0.44 22.56 6.77
C GLU A 410 -1.82 23.22 6.64
N PHE A 411 -2.56 23.35 7.74
CA PHE A 411 -3.82 24.07 7.78
C PHE A 411 -3.63 25.56 7.43
N ASP A 412 -2.57 26.20 7.93
CA ASP A 412 -2.30 27.61 7.64
C ASP A 412 -1.96 27.83 6.16
N ILE A 413 -1.30 26.89 5.49
CA ILE A 413 -1.11 26.92 4.02
C ILE A 413 -2.46 26.92 3.30
N VAL A 414 -3.38 26.02 3.69
CA VAL A 414 -4.72 25.94 3.10
C VAL A 414 -5.53 27.21 3.35
N LYS A 415 -5.49 27.73 4.58
CA LYS A 415 -6.20 28.95 4.97
C LYS A 415 -5.69 30.18 4.23
N ASN A 416 -4.37 30.35 4.12
CA ASN A 416 -3.78 31.50 3.44
C ASN A 416 -4.04 31.45 1.93
N GLY A 417 -4.10 30.26 1.33
CA GLY A 417 -4.43 30.09 -0.08
C GLY A 417 -5.91 30.28 -0.44
N SER A 418 -6.83 30.31 0.53
CA SER A 418 -8.26 30.47 0.25
C SER A 418 -8.74 31.92 0.26
N HIS A 419 -7.92 32.87 0.69
CA HIS A 419 -8.28 34.28 0.90
C HIS A 419 -9.53 34.50 1.79
N THR A 420 -9.88 33.52 2.63
CA THR A 420 -11.01 33.61 3.57
C THR A 420 -10.52 33.70 5.01
N ASN A 421 -11.02 34.69 5.75
CA ASN A 421 -10.63 34.88 7.16
C ASN A 421 -11.45 34.02 8.13
N ASN A 422 -12.59 33.48 7.68
CA ASN A 422 -13.55 32.72 8.47
C ASN A 422 -13.50 31.21 8.11
N LEU A 423 -13.50 30.37 9.15
CA LEU A 423 -13.45 28.91 9.01
C LEU A 423 -14.72 28.33 8.35
N LEU A 424 -15.87 28.96 8.56
CA LEU A 424 -17.13 28.54 7.93
C LEU A 424 -17.11 28.78 6.42
N ASP A 425 -16.57 29.92 5.99
CA ASP A 425 -16.46 30.25 4.57
C ASP A 425 -15.42 29.36 3.87
N LEU A 426 -14.31 29.05 4.55
CA LEU A 426 -13.33 28.07 4.08
C LEU A 426 -13.98 26.68 3.91
N ARG A 427 -14.76 26.22 4.90
CA ARG A 427 -15.53 24.97 4.79
C ARG A 427 -16.44 25.00 3.57
N ASP A 428 -17.27 26.04 3.43
CA ASP A 428 -18.26 26.08 2.36
C ASP A 428 -17.62 26.16 0.97
N SER A 429 -16.50 26.87 0.83
CA SER A 429 -15.66 26.87 -0.39
C SER A 429 -15.13 25.47 -0.75
N LEU A 430 -14.68 24.69 0.23
CA LEU A 430 -14.21 23.32 0.00
C LEU A 430 -15.34 22.33 -0.32
N MET A 431 -16.57 22.65 0.10
CA MET A 431 -17.76 21.82 -0.16
C MET A 431 -18.43 22.15 -1.51
N THR A 432 -18.31 23.40 -2.00
CA THR A 432 -18.81 23.81 -3.32
C THR A 432 -17.88 23.41 -4.45
N LYS A 433 -16.56 23.33 -4.19
CA LYS A 433 -15.63 22.60 -5.05
C LYS A 433 -15.99 21.11 -4.99
N ARG A 434 -16.98 20.71 -5.79
CA ARG A 434 -17.22 19.29 -6.09
C ARG A 434 -15.87 18.72 -6.46
N SER A 435 -15.41 17.74 -5.69
CA SER A 435 -14.40 16.82 -6.17
C SER A 435 -14.93 16.31 -7.50
N ILE A 436 -14.34 16.73 -8.61
CA ILE A 436 -14.63 16.19 -9.93
C ILE A 436 -14.12 14.76 -9.87
N TYR A 437 -14.94 13.87 -9.32
CA TYR A 437 -14.74 12.44 -9.32
C TYR A 437 -16.11 11.78 -9.36
N TYR A 438 -16.68 11.76 -10.55
CA TYR A 438 -17.38 10.60 -11.05
C TYR A 438 -17.11 10.54 -12.54
N PRO A 439 -16.45 9.45 -12.99
CA PRO A 439 -17.24 8.52 -13.76
C PRO A 439 -17.15 7.13 -13.14
N LYS A 440 -18.28 6.69 -12.58
CA LYS A 440 -18.68 5.28 -12.65
C LYS A 440 -18.60 4.83 -14.11
N ARG A 441 -17.76 3.82 -14.39
CA ARG A 441 -17.87 2.76 -15.42
C ARG A 441 -16.50 2.06 -15.41
N LEU A 442 -16.37 0.83 -14.94
CA LEU A 442 -16.75 -0.38 -15.69
C LEU A 442 -17.10 -1.53 -14.72
N ALA A 443 -18.39 -1.66 -14.38
CA ALA A 443 -18.97 -2.99 -14.35
C ALA A 443 -19.26 -3.34 -15.82
N ASN A 444 -18.83 -4.50 -16.28
CA ASN A 444 -18.78 -4.98 -17.68
C ASN A 444 -17.54 -4.54 -18.47
N ALA A 445 -16.43 -5.19 -18.15
CA ALA A 445 -15.53 -5.75 -19.16
C ALA A 445 -14.87 -7.00 -18.56
#